data_AF-A0A7V6AQM5-F1
#
_entry.id   AF-A0A7V6AQM5-F1
#
_cell.length_a   1.000
_cell.length_b   1.000
_cell.length_c   1.000
_cell.angle_alpha   90.00
_cell.angle_beta   90.00
_cell.angle_gamma   90.00
#
_symmetry.space_group_name_H-M   'P 1'
#
loop_
_entity.id
_entity.type
_entity.pdbx_description
1 polymer ?
#
loop_
_entity_poly.entity_id
_entity_poly.type
_entity_poly.pdbx_seq_one_letter_code
_entity_poly.pdbx_strand_id
1 'polypeptide(L)'
;MKRFLLILILCACAFGDGRDTLWRPNPSVSAGLSLAIPGAGQIYNRSYWKAPIAMALEGYSVYVTIASWREMNELEELGRSLSAGSAEFEQARADWESARERRNIHIWLLAGFALISAIDAYVDAHLYTWTREMSRPIAGTNVALSPLIDERGGVGISLSLKFP
;
A
#
# COMPACT_ATOMS: atom_id res chain seq x y z
N MET A 1 -3.92 -11.67 27.90
CA MET A 1 -4.81 -12.16 26.82
C MET A 1 -5.80 -11.11 26.30
N LYS A 2 -6.46 -10.29 27.14
CA LYS A 2 -7.45 -9.28 26.68
C LYS A 2 -6.89 -8.15 25.78
N ARG A 3 -5.60 -7.80 25.91
CA ARG A 3 -4.93 -6.77 25.09
C ARG A 3 -4.71 -7.19 23.63
N PHE A 4 -4.49 -8.49 23.38
CA PHE A 4 -4.37 -9.03 22.02
C PHE A 4 -5.73 -9.04 21.29
N LEU A 5 -6.83 -9.28 22.02
CA LEU A 5 -8.18 -9.22 21.46
C LEU A 5 -8.58 -7.81 21.04
N LEU A 6 -8.19 -6.78 21.82
CA LEU A 6 -8.40 -5.37 21.47
C LEU A 6 -7.60 -4.93 20.24
N ILE A 7 -6.36 -5.43 20.08
CA ILE A 7 -5.55 -5.16 18.88
C ILE A 7 -6.16 -5.84 17.64
N LEU A 8 -6.67 -7.07 17.77
CA LEU A 8 -7.37 -7.77 16.69
C LEU A 8 -8.68 -7.08 16.28
N ILE A 9 -9.44 -6.56 17.26
CA ILE A 9 -10.69 -5.83 17.01
C ILE A 9 -10.41 -4.43 16.41
N LEU A 10 -9.36 -3.73 16.86
CA LEU A 10 -8.92 -2.46 16.26
C LEU A 10 -8.37 -2.66 14.84
N CYS A 11 -7.67 -3.76 14.58
CA CYS A 11 -7.30 -4.17 13.21
C CYS A 11 -8.55 -4.42 12.36
N ALA A 12 -9.55 -5.14 12.87
CA ALA A 12 -10.79 -5.42 12.14
C ALA A 12 -11.62 -4.16 11.84
N CYS A 13 -11.58 -3.12 12.67
CA CYS A 13 -12.22 -1.84 12.37
C CYS A 13 -11.50 -1.04 11.27
N ALA A 14 -10.20 -1.26 11.04
CA ALA A 14 -9.48 -0.72 9.88
C ALA A 14 -9.81 -1.46 8.56
N PHE A 15 -10.52 -2.61 8.62
CA PHE A 15 -11.04 -3.35 7.46
C PHE A 15 -12.44 -2.88 7.01
N GLY A 16 -12.98 -1.81 7.59
CA GLY A 16 -14.23 -1.18 7.15
C GLY A 16 -14.06 -0.45 5.82
N ASP A 17 -14.00 -1.21 4.73
CA ASP A 17 -13.86 -0.69 3.37
C ASP A 17 -15.18 -0.05 2.91
N GLY A 18 -15.33 1.25 3.20
CA GLY A 18 -16.40 2.11 2.69
C GLY A 18 -16.24 2.37 1.19
N ARG A 19 -16.38 1.33 0.37
CA ARG A 19 -16.34 1.45 -1.10
C ARG A 19 -17.61 2.14 -1.60
N ASP A 20 -17.53 3.45 -1.80
CA ASP A 20 -18.59 4.20 -2.50
C ASP A 20 -18.86 3.58 -3.89
N THR A 21 -20.13 3.42 -4.24
CA THR A 21 -20.62 2.65 -5.39
C THR A 21 -20.36 3.29 -6.78
N LEU A 22 -19.73 4.47 -6.82
CA LEU A 22 -19.57 5.29 -8.03
C LEU A 22 -18.12 5.44 -8.53
N TRP A 23 -17.10 5.18 -7.72
CA TRP A 23 -15.69 5.36 -8.13
C TRP A 23 -15.21 4.24 -9.06
N ARG A 24 -14.37 4.57 -10.04
CA ARG A 24 -13.69 3.61 -10.94
C ARG A 24 -12.25 4.11 -11.17
N PRO A 25 -11.24 3.52 -10.51
CA PRO A 25 -9.85 3.96 -10.68
C PRO A 25 -9.33 3.58 -12.07
N ASN A 26 -8.61 4.49 -12.73
CA ASN A 26 -7.90 4.17 -13.96
C ASN A 26 -6.54 3.49 -13.62
N PRO A 27 -6.28 2.26 -14.06
CA PRO A 27 -5.05 1.52 -13.72
C PRO A 27 -3.77 2.24 -14.13
N SER A 28 -3.74 2.87 -15.31
CA SER A 28 -2.55 3.57 -15.82
C SER A 28 -2.25 4.84 -15.02
N VAL A 29 -3.29 5.56 -14.58
CA VAL A 29 -3.14 6.76 -13.73
C VAL A 29 -2.67 6.35 -12.33
N SER A 30 -3.22 5.27 -11.77
CA SER A 30 -2.82 4.73 -10.47
C SER A 30 -1.34 4.35 -10.43
N ALA A 31 -0.87 3.61 -11.45
CA ALA A 31 0.52 3.21 -11.59
C ALA A 31 1.46 4.41 -11.78
N GLY A 32 1.08 5.36 -12.65
CA GLY A 32 1.84 6.59 -12.87
C GLY A 32 1.96 7.44 -11.60
N LEU A 33 0.91 7.50 -10.79
CA LEU A 33 0.91 8.26 -9.55
C LEU A 33 1.79 7.62 -8.47
N SER A 34 1.80 6.29 -8.34
CA SER A 34 2.73 5.57 -7.45
C SER A 34 4.20 5.77 -7.83
N LEU A 35 4.51 5.96 -9.12
CA LEU A 35 5.87 6.24 -9.57
C LEU A 35 6.30 7.68 -9.30
N ALA A 36 5.36 8.62 -9.32
CA ALA A 36 5.64 10.04 -9.12
C ALA A 36 5.70 10.45 -7.64
N ILE A 37 4.79 9.91 -6.82
CA ILE A 37 4.66 10.27 -5.42
C ILE A 37 4.55 9.00 -4.57
N PRO A 38 5.39 8.86 -3.54
CA PRO A 38 5.37 7.68 -2.71
C PRO A 38 4.00 7.35 -2.12
N GLY A 39 3.53 6.11 -2.31
CA GLY A 39 2.24 5.62 -1.81
C GLY A 39 0.97 6.25 -2.43
N ALA A 40 1.08 7.14 -3.41
CA ALA A 40 -0.06 7.89 -3.91
C ALA A 40 -1.04 7.07 -4.78
N GLY A 41 -0.58 6.05 -5.50
CA GLY A 41 -1.49 5.13 -6.22
C GLY A 41 -2.36 4.28 -5.28
N GLN A 42 -1.86 3.93 -4.09
CA GLN A 42 -2.65 3.21 -3.10
C GLN A 42 -3.78 4.09 -2.52
N ILE A 43 -3.52 5.38 -2.34
CA ILE A 43 -4.54 6.37 -1.94
C ILE A 43 -5.56 6.57 -3.07
N TYR A 44 -5.11 6.70 -4.32
CA TYR A 44 -5.99 6.84 -5.48
C TYR A 44 -6.92 5.63 -5.67
N ASN A 45 -6.39 4.44 -5.43
CA ASN A 45 -7.14 3.19 -5.48
C ASN A 45 -7.97 2.92 -4.21
N ARG A 46 -7.94 3.84 -3.22
CA ARG A 46 -8.63 3.73 -1.92
C ARG A 46 -8.27 2.47 -1.14
N SER A 47 -7.09 1.90 -1.42
CA SER A 47 -6.54 0.75 -0.70
C SER A 47 -5.84 1.22 0.58
N TYR A 48 -6.63 1.76 1.51
CA TYR A 48 -6.12 2.49 2.69
C TYR A 48 -5.31 1.62 3.65
N TRP A 49 -5.50 0.29 3.63
CA TRP A 49 -4.72 -0.60 4.47
C TRP A 49 -3.31 -0.87 3.90
N LYS A 50 -3.14 -0.82 2.57
CA LYS A 50 -1.83 -0.99 1.91
C LYS A 50 -1.03 0.32 1.88
N ALA A 51 -1.71 1.46 1.85
CA ALA A 51 -1.08 2.77 1.75
C ALA A 51 -0.03 3.05 2.86
N PRO A 52 -0.28 2.78 4.16
CA PRO A 52 0.71 2.98 5.21
C PRO A 52 1.99 2.16 5.01
N ILE A 53 1.87 0.94 4.49
CA ILE A 53 3.01 0.06 4.26
C ILE A 53 3.86 0.60 3.11
N ALA A 54 3.24 0.95 1.98
CA ALA A 54 3.92 1.52 0.82
C ALA A 54 4.63 2.84 1.18
N MET A 55 3.93 3.75 1.86
CA MET A 55 4.49 5.01 2.32
C MET A 55 5.64 4.83 3.32
N ALA A 56 5.55 3.84 4.23
CA ALA A 56 6.62 3.59 5.20
C ALA A 56 7.88 3.07 4.51
N LEU A 57 7.76 2.12 3.58
CA LEU A 57 8.90 1.56 2.85
C LEU A 57 9.55 2.60 1.93
N GLU A 58 8.76 3.22 1.06
CA GLU A 58 9.25 4.21 0.11
C GLU A 58 9.74 5.47 0.84
N GLY A 59 9.00 5.93 1.86
CA GLY A 59 9.38 7.08 2.69
C GLY A 59 10.66 6.85 3.49
N TYR A 60 10.86 5.65 4.03
CA TYR A 60 12.12 5.29 4.70
C TYR A 60 13.30 5.31 3.72
N SER A 61 13.14 4.74 2.52
CA SER A 61 14.18 4.78 1.49
C SER A 61 14.52 6.20 1.03
N VAL A 62 13.51 7.07 0.88
CA VAL A 62 13.71 8.51 0.61
C VAL A 62 14.47 9.18 1.76
N TYR A 63 14.05 8.95 3.01
CA TYR A 63 14.68 9.54 4.19
C TYR A 63 16.17 9.20 4.25
N VAL A 64 16.53 7.92 4.13
CA VAL A 64 17.93 7.49 4.18
C VAL A 64 18.73 8.06 3.00
N THR A 65 18.14 8.10 1.80
CA THR A 65 18.79 8.71 0.62
C THR A 65 19.16 10.17 0.88
N ILE A 66 18.25 10.96 1.45
CA ILE A 66 18.49 12.37 1.77
C ILE A 66 19.52 12.51 2.89
N ALA A 67 19.41 11.70 3.95
CA ALA A 67 20.33 11.73 5.08
C ALA A 67 21.77 11.40 4.63
N SER A 68 21.94 10.33 3.86
CA SER A 68 23.25 9.95 3.30
C SER A 68 23.78 10.98 2.31
N TRP A 69 22.91 11.66 1.54
CA TRP A 69 23.36 12.75 0.68
C TRP A 69 23.91 13.95 1.46
N ARG A 70 23.28 14.33 2.58
CA ARG A 70 23.78 15.40 3.45
C ARG A 70 25.13 15.04 4.07
N GLU A 71 25.23 13.82 4.61
CA GLU A 71 26.46 13.28 5.18
C GLU A 71 27.62 13.30 4.16
N MET A 72 27.36 12.90 2.91
CA MET A 72 28.36 12.98 1.84
C MET A 72 28.85 14.40 1.58
N ASN A 73 27.97 15.40 1.60
CA ASN A 73 28.35 16.80 1.38
C ASN A 73 29.21 17.33 2.53
N GLU A 74 28.86 16.99 3.77
CA GLU A 74 29.62 17.35 4.98
C GLU A 74 31.02 16.71 4.96
N LEU A 75 31.12 15.43 4.61
CA LEU A 75 32.39 14.70 4.51
C LEU A 75 33.26 15.21 3.35
N GLU A 76 32.65 15.67 2.26
CA GLU A 76 33.38 16.31 1.16
C GLU A 76 33.96 17.66 1.58
N GLU A 77 33.22 18.47 2.33
CA GLU A 77 33.72 19.73 2.89
C GLU A 77 34.86 19.49 3.89
N LEU A 78 34.70 18.51 4.79
CA LEU A 78 35.75 18.09 5.70
C LEU A 78 37.00 17.65 4.94
N GLY A 79 36.85 16.77 3.95
CA GLY A 79 37.95 16.27 3.14
C GLY A 79 38.73 17.36 2.39
N ARG A 80 38.07 18.46 1.99
CA ARG A 80 38.73 19.63 1.36
C ARG A 80 39.54 20.47 2.34
N SER A 81 39.22 20.42 3.63
CA SER A 81 39.94 21.15 4.68
C SER A 81 41.18 20.40 5.21
N LEU A 82 41.29 19.10 4.90
CA LEU A 82 42.35 18.22 5.38
C LEU A 82 43.51 18.16 4.39
N SER A 83 44.71 17.85 4.89
CA SER A 83 45.86 17.59 4.04
C SER A 83 45.72 16.24 3.34
N ALA A 84 45.94 16.23 2.02
CA ALA A 84 45.87 15.00 1.24
C ALA A 84 46.87 13.95 1.77
N GLY A 85 46.38 12.74 2.04
CA GLY A 85 47.16 11.63 2.58
C GLY A 85 47.35 11.64 4.10
N SER A 86 46.69 12.55 4.84
CA SER A 86 46.60 12.42 6.30
C SER A 86 45.70 11.26 6.70
N ALA A 87 45.89 10.70 7.90
CA ALA A 87 45.02 9.64 8.43
C ALA A 87 43.56 10.10 8.54
N GLU A 88 43.34 11.37 8.89
CA GLU A 88 42.02 12.00 8.98
C GLU A 88 41.35 12.11 7.60
N PHE A 89 42.11 12.41 6.55
CA PHE A 89 41.61 12.48 5.18
C PHE A 89 41.16 11.10 4.67
N GLU A 90 41.97 10.07 4.89
CA GLU A 90 41.62 8.70 4.51
C GLU A 90 40.38 8.19 5.26
N GLN A 91 40.23 8.55 6.54
CA GLN A 91 39.03 8.24 7.31
C GLN A 91 37.79 8.93 6.74
N ALA A 92 37.85 10.25 6.50
CA ALA A 92 36.75 10.99 5.89
C ALA A 92 36.37 10.41 4.50
N ARG A 93 37.36 9.93 3.74
CA ARG A 93 37.15 9.26 2.46
C ARG A 93 36.43 7.92 2.61
N ALA A 94 36.81 7.11 3.58
CA ALA A 94 36.17 5.82 3.87
C ALA A 94 34.72 5.99 4.36
N ASP A 95 34.47 6.99 5.20
CA ASP A 95 33.13 7.34 5.68
C ASP A 95 32.27 7.85 4.52
N TRP A 96 32.84 8.63 3.60
CA TRP A 96 32.15 9.13 2.42
C TRP A 96 31.72 7.99 1.49
N GLU A 97 32.59 7.00 1.26
CA GLU A 97 32.25 5.83 0.44
C GLU A 97 31.15 5.00 1.10
N SER A 98 31.20 4.87 2.43
CA SER A 98 30.16 4.19 3.20
C SER A 98 28.81 4.90 3.10
N ALA A 99 28.79 6.24 3.19
CA ALA A 99 27.59 7.06 3.01
C ALA A 99 27.03 6.95 1.58
N ARG A 100 27.92 6.94 0.58
CA ARG A 100 27.58 6.74 -0.83
C ARG A 100 26.94 5.38 -1.09
N GLU A 101 27.49 4.32 -0.52
CA GLU A 101 26.95 2.96 -0.68
C GLU A 101 25.56 2.85 -0.04
N ARG A 102 25.39 3.37 1.19
CA ARG A 102 24.07 3.44 1.84
C ARG A 102 23.05 4.17 0.97
N ARG A 103 23.41 5.34 0.43
CA ARG A 103 22.55 6.11 -0.48
C ARG A 103 22.17 5.30 -1.71
N ASN A 104 23.14 4.67 -2.38
CA ASN A 104 22.91 3.93 -3.61
C ASN A 104 21.97 2.74 -3.37
N ILE A 105 22.18 1.97 -2.29
CA ILE A 105 21.29 0.87 -1.90
C ILE A 105 19.87 1.40 -1.69
N HIS A 106 19.69 2.52 -0.99
CA HIS A 106 18.35 3.04 -0.71
C HIS A 106 17.68 3.66 -1.94
N ILE A 107 18.43 4.18 -2.91
CA ILE A 107 17.91 4.57 -4.23
C ILE A 107 17.39 3.34 -4.97
N TRP A 108 18.13 2.24 -4.98
CA TRP A 108 17.69 0.99 -5.60
C TRP A 108 16.48 0.38 -4.89
N LEU A 109 16.45 0.41 -3.56
CA LEU A 109 15.29 -0.01 -2.78
C LEU A 109 14.07 0.85 -3.06
N LEU A 110 14.23 2.18 -3.13
CA LEU A 110 13.15 3.10 -3.49
C LEU A 110 12.57 2.76 -4.86
N ALA A 111 13.43 2.57 -5.86
CA ALA A 111 13.01 2.18 -7.21
C ALA A 111 12.28 0.83 -7.20
N GLY A 112 12.79 -0.16 -6.46
CA GLY A 112 12.15 -1.46 -6.29
C GLY A 112 10.77 -1.38 -5.63
N PHE A 113 10.67 -0.64 -4.52
CA PHE A 113 9.40 -0.45 -3.82
C PHE A 113 8.38 0.32 -4.67
N ALA A 114 8.79 1.41 -5.32
CA ALA A 114 7.92 2.17 -6.21
C ALA A 114 7.38 1.32 -7.37
N LEU A 115 8.23 0.44 -7.94
CA LEU A 115 7.80 -0.48 -8.99
C LEU A 115 6.77 -1.51 -8.49
N ILE A 116 7.03 -2.13 -7.34
CA ILE A 116 6.11 -3.11 -6.73
C ILE A 116 4.79 -2.42 -6.39
N SER A 117 4.85 -1.23 -5.82
CA SER A 117 3.69 -0.40 -5.46
C SER A 117 2.86 -0.01 -6.68
N ALA A 118 3.50 0.34 -7.80
CA ALA A 118 2.84 0.62 -9.07
C ALA A 118 2.15 -0.63 -9.66
N ILE A 119 2.82 -1.80 -9.61
CA ILE A 119 2.24 -3.07 -10.08
C ILE A 119 1.03 -3.46 -9.23
N ASP A 120 1.15 -3.42 -7.90
CA ASP A 120 0.06 -3.76 -6.98
C ASP A 120 -1.15 -2.82 -7.19
N ALA A 121 -0.90 -1.52 -7.31
CA ALA A 121 -1.94 -0.53 -7.57
C ALA A 121 -2.59 -0.70 -8.96
N TYR A 122 -1.84 -1.13 -9.98
CA TYR A 122 -2.36 -1.44 -11.31
C TYR A 122 -3.27 -2.68 -11.27
N VAL A 123 -2.81 -3.76 -10.64
CA VAL A 123 -3.56 -5.02 -10.51
C VAL A 123 -4.83 -4.79 -9.70
N ASP A 124 -4.74 -4.10 -8.56
CA ASP A 124 -5.93 -3.82 -7.73
C ASP A 124 -6.95 -2.95 -8.49
N ALA A 125 -6.52 -1.95 -9.24
CA ALA A 125 -7.43 -1.13 -10.05
C ALA A 125 -8.12 -1.97 -11.15
N HIS A 126 -7.40 -2.94 -11.73
CA HIS A 126 -7.99 -3.88 -12.68
C HIS A 126 -9.02 -4.80 -12.00
N LEU A 127 -8.65 -5.43 -10.88
CA LEU A 127 -9.51 -6.32 -10.09
C LEU A 127 -10.73 -5.60 -9.50
N TYR A 128 -10.65 -4.30 -9.23
CA TYR A 128 -11.80 -3.51 -8.76
C TYR A 128 -13.01 -3.64 -9.70
N THR A 129 -12.76 -3.65 -11.01
CA THR A 129 -13.83 -3.82 -12.03
C THR A 129 -14.41 -5.24 -11.99
N TRP A 130 -13.56 -6.26 -11.96
CA TRP A 130 -13.95 -7.67 -11.91
C TRP A 130 -14.75 -8.02 -10.65
N THR A 131 -14.25 -7.63 -9.47
CA THR A 131 -14.95 -7.86 -8.20
C THR A 131 -16.30 -7.15 -8.20
N ARG A 132 -16.37 -5.92 -8.71
CA ARG A 132 -17.63 -5.18 -8.82
C ARG A 132 -18.64 -5.93 -9.69
N GLU A 133 -18.22 -6.51 -10.81
CA GLU A 133 -19.10 -7.28 -11.71
C GLU A 133 -19.56 -8.59 -11.08
N MET A 134 -18.66 -9.36 -10.48
CA MET A 134 -18.99 -10.63 -9.80
C MET A 134 -19.83 -10.44 -8.53
N SER A 135 -19.71 -9.28 -7.87
CA SER A 135 -20.50 -8.96 -6.68
C SER A 135 -21.92 -8.48 -7.01
N ARG A 136 -22.25 -8.23 -8.28
CA ARG A 136 -23.63 -7.90 -8.63
C ARG A 136 -24.47 -9.16 -8.44
N PRO A 137 -25.62 -9.08 -7.75
CA PRO A 137 -26.58 -10.17 -7.80
C PRO A 137 -26.91 -10.45 -9.27
N ILE A 138 -26.99 -11.73 -9.63
CA ILE A 138 -27.35 -12.14 -11.00
C ILE A 138 -28.62 -11.37 -11.36
N ALA A 139 -28.58 -10.63 -12.47
CA ALA A 139 -29.67 -9.76 -12.86
C ALA A 139 -30.97 -10.59 -12.94
N GLY A 140 -31.98 -10.22 -12.14
CA GLY A 140 -33.27 -10.92 -12.10
C GLY A 140 -33.46 -11.91 -10.94
N THR A 141 -32.42 -12.28 -10.18
CA THR A 141 -32.62 -13.12 -8.98
C THR A 141 -33.20 -12.32 -7.83
N ASN A 142 -34.48 -12.51 -7.57
CA ASN A 142 -35.11 -12.11 -6.31
C ASN A 142 -35.03 -13.31 -5.37
N VAL A 143 -34.27 -13.17 -4.28
CA VAL A 143 -34.24 -14.15 -3.19
C VAL A 143 -35.25 -13.69 -2.14
N ALA A 144 -36.40 -14.36 -2.06
CA ALA A 144 -37.41 -14.09 -1.05
C ALA A 144 -37.36 -15.18 0.03
N LEU A 145 -37.16 -14.76 1.27
CA LEU A 145 -37.34 -15.60 2.45
C LEU A 145 -38.73 -15.30 3.02
N SER A 146 -39.59 -16.31 3.11
CA SER A 146 -40.93 -16.15 3.68
C SER A 146 -41.15 -17.19 4.77
N PRO A 147 -41.73 -16.81 5.93
CA PRO A 147 -42.10 -17.77 6.94
C PRO A 147 -43.20 -18.68 6.38
N LEU A 148 -42.95 -19.98 6.40
CA LEU A 148 -43.94 -21.01 6.12
C LEU A 148 -44.64 -21.35 7.42
N ILE A 149 -45.93 -21.06 7.50
CA ILE A 149 -46.79 -21.53 8.58
C ILE A 149 -47.64 -22.64 7.97
N ASP A 150 -47.38 -23.89 8.37
CA ASP A 150 -48.22 -25.04 8.01
C ASP A 150 -49.54 -24.97 8.78
N GLU A 151 -50.62 -25.50 8.20
CA GLU A 151 -51.97 -25.52 8.78
C GLU A 151 -52.03 -26.30 10.11
N ARG A 152 -51.00 -27.10 10.41
CA ARG A 152 -50.82 -27.83 11.68
C ARG A 152 -50.01 -27.05 12.73
N GLY A 153 -49.68 -25.78 12.48
CA GLY A 153 -48.89 -24.94 13.39
C GLY A 153 -47.37 -25.15 13.30
N GLY A 154 -46.88 -25.81 12.25
CA GLY A 154 -45.44 -25.93 11.99
C GLY A 154 -44.85 -24.63 11.44
N VAL A 155 -43.69 -24.23 11.95
CA VAL A 155 -42.94 -23.06 11.44
C VAL A 155 -41.75 -23.54 10.63
N GLY A 156 -41.68 -23.12 9.37
CA GLY A 156 -40.57 -23.37 8.45
C GLY A 156 -40.11 -22.11 7.74
N ILE A 157 -39.01 -22.20 7.00
CA ILE A 157 -38.49 -21.11 6.17
C ILE A 157 -38.60 -21.56 4.71
N SER A 158 -39.33 -20.79 3.88
CA SER A 158 -39.33 -20.98 2.44
C SER A 158 -38.26 -20.11 1.79
N LEU A 159 -37.47 -20.70 0.89
CA LEU A 159 -36.56 -19.97 0.02
C LEU A 159 -37.12 -20.03 -1.40
N SER A 160 -37.56 -18.88 -1.92
CA SER A 160 -38.01 -18.76 -3.31
C SER A 160 -36.95 -18.07 -4.15
N LEU A 161 -36.48 -18.76 -5.19
CA LEU A 161 -35.55 -18.24 -6.18
C LEU A 161 -36.32 -18.01 -7.48
N LYS A 162 -36.39 -16.76 -7.93
CA LYS A 162 -36.97 -16.43 -9.24
C LYS A 162 -35.85 -16.05 -10.18
N PHE A 163 -35.63 -16.84 -11.23
CA PHE A 163 -34.69 -16.54 -12.31
C PHE A 163 -35.43 -15.81 -13.46
N PRO A 164 -34.74 -14.95 -14.24
CA PRO A 164 -35.28 -14.40 -15.49
C PRO A 164 -35.45 -15.48 -16.57
#